data_AF-A0A7U4QJX6-F1
#
_entry.id   AF-A0A7U4QJX6-F1
#
_cell.length_a   1.000
_cell.length_b   1.000
_cell.length_c   1.000
_cell.angle_alpha   90.00
_cell.angle_beta   90.00
_cell.angle_gamma   90.00
#
_symmetry.space_group_name_H-M   'P 1'
#
loop_
_entity.id
_entity.type
_entity.pdbx_description
1 polymer ?
#
loop_
_entity_poly.entity_id
_entity_poly.type
_entity_poly.pdbx_seq_one_letter_code
_entity_poly.pdbx_strand_id
1 'polypeptide(L)' 'MKAWHLVFSSIFEMKTYLKDHPMPEDPAYSKEELIDDITKSSGFYCLPNDTKEETREYVAELLNALI' A
#
# COMPACT_ATOMS: atom_id res chain seq x y z
N MET A 1 -1.33 25.30 2.71
CA MET A 1 -2.02 24.09 3.22
C MET A 1 -2.49 23.21 2.04
N LYS A 2 -1.60 22.45 1.40
CA LYS A 2 -1.97 21.55 0.28
C LYS A 2 -1.58 20.08 0.49
N ALA A 3 -0.61 19.80 1.37
CA ALA A 3 -0.15 18.44 1.65
C ALA A 3 -1.23 17.54 2.27
N TRP A 4 -2.10 18.10 3.13
CA TRP A 4 -3.11 17.32 3.85
C TRP A 4 -4.24 16.82 2.95
N HIS A 5 -4.58 17.56 1.90
CA HIS A 5 -5.67 17.17 1.00
C HIS A 5 -5.26 16.01 0.09
N LEU A 6 -4.00 16.01 -0.39
CA LEU A 6 -3.43 14.94 -1.21
C LEU A 6 -3.25 13.64 -0.41
N VAL A 7 -2.71 13.74 0.83
CA VAL A 7 -2.53 12.57 1.71
C VAL A 7 -3.86 11.96 2.15
N PHE A 8 -4.90 12.77 2.39
CA PHE A 8 -6.21 12.25 2.80
C PHE A 8 -6.94 11.56 1.63
N SER A 9 -6.78 12.06 0.41
CA SER A 9 -7.34 11.42 -0.81
C SER A 9 -6.73 10.05 -1.04
N SER A 10 -5.40 9.94 -1.01
CA SER A 10 -4.70 8.68 -1.27
C SER A 10 -5.02 7.58 -0.24
N ILE A 11 -5.19 7.95 1.04
CA ILE A 11 -5.59 6.99 2.08
C ILE A 11 -7.01 6.45 1.84
N PHE A 12 -7.93 7.29 1.37
CA PHE A 12 -9.30 6.86 1.06
C PHE A 12 -9.34 5.92 -0.15
N GLU A 13 -8.62 6.27 -1.22
CA GLU A 13 -8.49 5.45 -2.42
C GLU A 13 -7.83 4.10 -2.11
N MET A 14 -6.76 4.10 -1.31
CA MET A 14 -6.11 2.88 -0.85
C MET A 14 -7.08 1.98 -0.05
N LYS A 15 -7.82 2.55 0.91
CA LYS A 15 -8.79 1.76 1.70
C LYS A 15 -9.91 1.17 0.83
N THR A 16 -10.29 1.87 -0.23
CA THR A 16 -11.27 1.38 -1.21
C THR A 16 -10.68 0.23 -2.03
N TYR A 17 -9.47 0.41 -2.55
CA TYR A 17 -8.75 -0.66 -3.27
C TYR A 17 -8.59 -1.92 -2.41
N LEU A 18 -8.13 -1.79 -1.17
CA LEU A 18 -7.94 -2.90 -0.23
C LEU A 18 -9.24 -3.65 0.14
N LYS A 19 -10.40 -3.05 -0.13
CA LYS A 19 -11.72 -3.65 0.09
C LYS A 19 -12.16 -4.45 -1.13
N ASP A 20 -11.93 -3.92 -2.32
CA ASP A 20 -12.33 -4.55 -3.58
C ASP A 20 -11.30 -5.63 -4.01
N HIS A 21 -10.05 -5.47 -3.60
CA HIS A 21 -8.93 -6.35 -3.84
C HIS A 21 -8.30 -6.73 -2.50
N PRO A 22 -8.71 -7.83 -1.84
CA PRO A 22 -8.11 -8.25 -0.59
C PRO A 22 -6.65 -8.64 -0.81
N MET A 23 -5.77 -8.18 0.09
CA MET A 23 -4.36 -8.51 0.07
C MET A 23 -4.15 -10.01 0.33
N PRO A 24 -3.24 -10.69 -0.40
CA PRO A 24 -2.84 -12.07 -0.11
C PRO A 24 -2.30 -12.24 1.31
N GLU A 25 -2.44 -13.45 1.87
CA GLU A 25 -1.82 -13.78 3.16
C GLU A 25 -0.32 -13.98 3.01
N ASP A 26 0.46 -13.20 3.75
CA ASP A 26 1.92 -13.26 3.74
C ASP A 26 2.50 -13.19 5.16
N PRO A 27 3.30 -14.18 5.59
CA PRO A 27 3.91 -14.17 6.91
C PRO A 27 5.00 -13.11 7.08
N ALA A 28 5.57 -12.62 5.98
CA ALA A 28 6.62 -11.61 5.98
C ALA A 28 6.09 -10.18 5.79
N TYR A 29 4.82 -10.00 5.41
CA TYR A 29 4.28 -8.67 5.17
C TYR A 29 2.74 -8.59 5.30
N SER A 30 2.27 -7.81 6.26
CA SER A 30 0.85 -7.67 6.58
C SER A 30 0.18 -6.46 5.94
N LYS A 31 -1.15 -6.48 5.93
CA LYS A 31 -1.98 -5.35 5.47
C LYS A 31 -1.77 -4.11 6.35
N GLU A 32 -1.56 -4.30 7.64
CA GLU A 32 -1.31 -3.22 8.58
C GLU A 32 0.03 -2.53 8.30
N GLU A 33 1.08 -3.30 7.98
CA GLU A 33 2.38 -2.78 7.57
C GLU A 33 2.27 -1.99 6.26
N LEU A 34 1.52 -2.49 5.27
CA LEU A 34 1.26 -1.77 4.01
C LEU A 34 0.64 -0.38 4.25
N ILE A 35 -0.38 -0.32 5.09
CA ILE A 35 -1.06 0.95 5.41
C ILE A 35 -0.08 1.91 6.10
N ASP A 36 0.72 1.40 7.04
CA ASP A 36 1.69 2.18 7.79
C ASP A 36 2.79 2.74 6.87
N ASP A 37 3.35 1.89 6.01
CA ASP A 37 4.40 2.24 5.06
C ASP A 37 3.92 3.28 4.03
N ILE A 38 2.71 3.13 3.48
CA ILE A 38 2.14 4.13 2.57
C ILE A 38 1.88 5.46 3.29
N THR A 39 1.44 5.42 4.54
CA THR A 39 1.14 6.63 5.32
C THR A 39 2.42 7.37 5.73
N LYS A 40 3.52 6.64 5.99
CA LYS A 40 4.79 7.19 6.46
C LYS A 40 5.79 7.48 5.34
N SER A 41 5.68 6.81 4.20
CA SER A 41 6.63 6.96 3.11
C SER A 41 6.49 8.32 2.43
N SER A 42 7.63 8.91 2.09
CA SER A 42 7.75 10.18 1.38
C SER A 42 8.11 10.01 -0.11
N GLY A 43 7.91 8.81 -0.67
CA GLY A 43 8.08 8.54 -2.10
C GLY A 43 8.96 7.34 -2.46
N PHE A 44 9.38 6.54 -1.48
CA PHE A 44 10.12 5.30 -1.73
C PHE A 44 9.60 4.18 -0.83
N TYR A 45 9.36 3.02 -1.43
CA TYR A 45 8.71 1.89 -0.76
C TYR A 45 9.53 0.62 -1.00
N CYS A 46 9.89 -0.09 0.08
CA CYS A 46 10.67 -1.32 0.03
C CYS A 46 9.97 -2.40 0.84
N LEU A 47 9.75 -3.55 0.20
CA LEU A 47 9.22 -4.74 0.87
C LEU A 47 10.36 -5.57 1.48
N PRO A 48 10.06 -6.35 2.54
CA PRO A 48 10.96 -7.38 3.03
C PRO A 48 11.41 -8.36 1.93
N ASN A 49 12.64 -8.85 2.03
CA ASN A 49 13.21 -9.78 1.04
C ASN A 49 12.48 -11.14 1.00
N ASP A 50 11.76 -11.48 2.05
CA ASP A 50 11.03 -12.75 2.18
C ASP A 50 9.55 -12.62 1.81
N THR A 51 9.08 -11.41 1.47
CA THR A 51 7.73 -11.19 0.97
C THR A 51 7.50 -12.01 -0.29
N LYS A 52 6.37 -12.74 -0.34
CA LYS A 52 5.98 -13.57 -1.48
C LYS A 52 5.83 -12.73 -2.75
N GLU A 53 6.07 -13.36 -3.88
CA GLU A 53 5.93 -12.73 -5.20
C GLU A 53 4.52 -12.17 -5.41
N GLU A 54 3.47 -12.93 -5.09
CA GLU A 54 2.07 -12.49 -5.19
C GLU A 54 1.80 -11.21 -4.39
N THR A 55 2.36 -11.09 -3.19
CA THR A 55 2.23 -9.89 -2.35
C THR A 55 2.99 -8.71 -2.96
N ARG A 56 4.15 -8.95 -3.59
CA ARG A 56 4.91 -7.90 -4.28
C ARG A 56 4.16 -7.37 -5.50
N GLU A 57 3.60 -8.27 -6.29
CA GLU A 57 2.78 -7.94 -7.46
C GLU A 57 1.55 -7.15 -7.03
N TYR A 58 0.83 -7.63 -6.01
CA TYR A 58 -0.31 -6.94 -5.44
C TYR A 58 0.02 -5.50 -5.01
N VAL A 59 1.14 -5.30 -4.31
CA VAL A 59 1.56 -3.97 -3.86
C VAL A 59 1.94 -3.09 -5.05
N ALA A 60 2.61 -3.63 -6.07
CA ALA A 60 2.92 -2.88 -7.29
C ALA A 60 1.64 -2.44 -8.03
N GLU A 61 0.63 -3.30 -8.12
CA GLU A 61 -0.67 -2.98 -8.71
C GLU A 61 -1.42 -1.91 -7.92
N LEU A 62 -1.46 -2.03 -6.58
CA LEU A 62 -2.03 -1.02 -5.70
C LEU A 62 -1.35 0.35 -5.93
N LEU A 63 -0.02 0.40 -5.91
CA LEU A 63 0.72 1.66 -6.07
C LEU A 63 0.47 2.28 -7.45
N ASN A 64 0.35 1.47 -8.51
CA ASN A 64 -0.02 1.95 -9.84
C ASN A 64 -1.46 2.47 -9.92
N ALA A 65 -2.38 1.92 -9.12
CA ALA A 65 -3.76 2.39 -9.07
C ALA A 65 -3.95 3.72 -8.31
N LEU A 66 -2.97 4.09 -7.47
CA LEU A 66 -2.98 5.32 -6.67
C LEU A 66 -2.30 6.53 -7.34
N ILE A 67 -1.70 6.36 -8.53
CA ILE A 67 -0.99 7.41 -9.31
C ILE A 67 -1.85 7.82 -10.50
#